data_AF-A0A914NK17-F1
#
_entry.id   AF-A0A914NK17-F1
#
_cell.length_a   1.000
_cell.length_b   1.000
_cell.length_c   1.000
_cell.angle_alpha   90.00
_cell.angle_beta   90.00
_cell.angle_gamma   90.00
#
_symmetry.space_group_name_H-M   'P 1'
#
loop_
_entity.id
_entity.type
_entity.pdbx_description
1 polymer ?
#
loop_
_entity_poly.entity_id
_entity_poly.type
_entity_poly.pdbx_seq_one_letter_code
_entity_poly.pdbx_strand_id
1 'polypeptide(L)' 'MLNLSVFRFERALELALNSSERQNNGNKEHLDTVIGYRQRYLDLLGHSETNSKFLKYLSQVEVDWPHIFEKNPGG' A
#
# COMPACT_ATOMS: atom_id res chain seq x y z
N MET A 1 5.08 -17.84 14.79
CA MET A 1 5.32 -17.79 13.32
C MET A 1 5.61 -16.35 12.96
N LEU A 2 6.79 -16.09 12.37
CA LEU A 2 7.26 -14.72 12.12
C LEU A 2 6.39 -14.07 11.04
N ASN A 3 5.84 -12.92 11.38
CA ASN A 3 4.91 -12.12 10.57
C ASN A 3 5.65 -11.39 9.44
N LEU A 4 6.50 -12.11 8.69
CA LEU A 4 7.41 -11.58 7.67
C LEU A 4 6.67 -10.79 6.59
N SER A 5 5.41 -11.13 6.27
CA SER A 5 4.57 -10.36 5.34
C SER A 5 4.07 -9.05 5.96
N VAL A 6 3.55 -9.06 7.19
CA VAL A 6 3.06 -7.85 7.86
C VAL A 6 4.17 -6.85 8.12
N PHE A 7 5.35 -7.31 8.56
CA PHE A 7 6.50 -6.43 8.79
C PHE A 7 6.97 -5.77 7.48
N ARG A 8 6.81 -6.44 6.34
CA ARG A 8 7.09 -5.87 5.02
C ARG A 8 6.05 -4.82 4.61
N PHE A 9 4.77 -5.05 4.86
CA PHE A 9 3.72 -4.08 4.51
C PHE A 9 3.79 -2.81 5.36
N GLU A 10 4.00 -2.91 6.67
CA GLU A 10 4.13 -1.71 7.53
C GLU A 10 5.36 -0.89 7.15
N ARG A 11 6.49 -1.54 6.87
CA ARG A 11 7.68 -0.84 6.41
C ARG A 11 7.49 -0.21 5.03
N ALA A 12 6.81 -0.90 4.11
CA ALA A 12 6.48 -0.36 2.80
C ALA A 12 5.55 0.86 2.92
N LEU A 13 4.59 0.82 3.85
CA LEU A 13 3.69 1.95 4.13
C LEU A 13 4.48 3.16 4.66
N GLU A 14 5.38 2.95 5.62
CA GLU A 14 6.25 4.02 6.12
C GLU A 14 7.12 4.61 5.02
N LEU A 15 7.71 3.78 4.17
CA LEU A 15 8.53 4.26 3.05
C LEU A 15 7.70 5.06 2.04
N ALA A 16 6.49 4.59 1.72
CA ALA A 16 5.57 5.31 0.84
C ALA A 16 5.24 6.69 1.42
N LEU A 17 4.89 6.77 2.71
CA LEU A 17 4.58 8.03 3.39
C LEU A 17 5.80 8.97 3.43
N ASN A 18 6.97 8.48 3.85
CA ASN A 18 8.20 9.27 3.91
C ASN A 18 8.65 9.77 2.52
N SER A 19 8.46 8.94 1.48
CA SER A 19 8.79 9.33 0.11
C SER A 19 7.87 10.43 -0.42
N SER A 20 6.59 10.40 -0.04
CA SER A 20 5.60 11.42 -0.41
C SER A 20 5.83 12.76 0.29
N GLU A 21 6.43 12.76 1.48
CA GLU A 21 6.81 14.01 2.17
C GLU A 21 8.06 14.66 1.54
N ARG A 22 8.98 13.84 1.03
CA ARG A 22 10.28 14.30 0.52
C ARG A 22 10.19 14.88 -0.88
N GLN A 23 9.32 14.32 -1.70
CA GLN A 23 8.94 14.93 -2.97
C GLN A 23 7.82 15.91 -2.66
N ASN A 24 8.07 17.22 -2.77
CA ASN A 24 7.09 18.31 -2.57
C ASN A 24 6.00 18.34 -3.67
N ASN A 25 5.57 17.16 -4.08
CA ASN A 25 4.59 16.80 -5.07
C ASN A 25 3.59 15.95 -4.27
N GLY A 26 2.37 16.43 -4.06
CA GLY A 26 1.34 15.71 -3.30
C GLY A 26 0.94 14.34 -3.87
N ASN A 27 1.60 13.85 -4.91
CA ASN A 27 1.48 12.49 -5.40
C ASN A 27 1.95 11.49 -4.33
N LYS A 28 0.95 10.87 -3.70
CA LYS A 28 1.06 9.66 -2.88
C LYS A 28 1.37 8.43 -3.77
N GLU A 29 2.34 8.55 -4.67
CA GLU A 29 2.55 7.69 -5.85
C GLU A 29 2.87 6.23 -5.54
N HIS A 30 3.34 5.95 -4.33
CA HIS A 30 3.63 4.59 -3.84
C HIS A 30 2.61 4.12 -2.79
N LEU A 31 1.76 5.01 -2.30
CA LEU A 31 0.79 4.69 -1.26
C LEU A 31 -0.36 3.85 -1.83
N ASP A 32 -0.87 4.21 -3.00
CA ASP A 32 -1.85 3.44 -3.79
C ASP A 32 -1.39 2.00 -4.02
N THR A 33 -0.12 1.82 -4.37
CA THR A 33 0.51 0.54 -4.62
C THR A 33 0.54 -0.28 -3.33
N VAL A 34 1.05 0.29 -2.23
CA VAL A 34 1.13 -0.44 -0.96
C VAL A 34 -0.25 -0.81 -0.42
N ILE A 35 -1.23 0.10 -0.51
CA ILE A 35 -2.60 -0.15 -0.08
C ILE A 35 -3.28 -1.20 -0.96
N GLY A 36 -3.13 -1.10 -2.28
CA GLY A 36 -3.68 -2.08 -3.23
C GLY A 36 -3.12 -3.48 -3.02
N TYR A 37 -1.80 -3.63 -2.92
CA TYR A 37 -1.17 -4.93 -2.68
C TYR A 37 -1.53 -5.51 -1.30
N ARG A 38 -1.72 -4.65 -0.28
CA ARG A 38 -2.20 -5.08 1.03
C ARG A 38 -3.63 -5.63 0.94
N GLN A 39 -4.53 -4.93 0.26
CA GLN A 39 -5.91 -5.35 0.07
C GLN A 39 -5.96 -6.69 -0.68
N ARG A 40 -5.25 -6.80 -1.80
CA ARG A 40 -5.14 -8.05 -2.58
C ARG A 40 -4.58 -9.22 -1.76
N TYR A 41 -3.57 -8.98 -0.93
CA TYR A 41 -3.00 -10.02 -0.06
C TYR A 41 -4.02 -10.53 0.96
N LEU A 42 -4.81 -9.64 1.57
CA LEU A 42 -5.83 -10.03 2.54
C LEU A 42 -7.02 -10.74 1.87
N ASP A 43 -7.45 -10.27 0.70
CA ASP A 43 -8.51 -10.90 -0.10
C ASP A 43 -8.13 -12.33 -0.50
N LEU A 44 -6.88 -12.56 -0.90
CA LEU A 44 -6.36 -13.90 -1.21
C LEU A 44 -6.38 -14.86 0.00
N LEU A 45 -6.36 -14.31 1.22
CA LEU A 45 -6.45 -15.07 2.46
C LEU A 45 -7.87 -15.14 3.02
N GLY A 46 -8.85 -14.50 2.37
CA GLY A 46 -10.23 -14.41 2.85
C GLY A 46 -10.37 -13.57 4.12
N HIS A 47 -9.50 -12.58 4.31
CA HIS A 47 -9.49 -11.71 5.49
C HIS A 47 -9.82 -10.26 5.12
N SER A 48 -10.45 -9.55 6.04
CA SER A 48 -10.62 -8.10 5.97
C SER A 48 -9.47 -7.38 6.66
N GLU A 49 -9.18 -6.15 6.25
CA GLU A 49 -8.20 -5.31 6.94
C GLU A 49 -8.68 -4.95 8.35
N THR A 50 -7.80 -5.13 9.33
CA THR A 50 -8.06 -4.81 10.75
C THR A 50 -7.06 -3.81 11.29
N ASN A 51 -5.95 -3.56 10.58
CA ASN A 51 -4.94 -2.61 10.99
C ASN A 51 -5.44 -1.18 10.75
N SER A 52 -5.56 -0.41 11.83
CA SER A 52 -6.09 0.96 11.81
C SER A 52 -5.30 1.92 10.92
N LYS A 53 -3.99 1.72 10.77
CA LYS A 53 -3.16 2.54 9.86
C LYS A 53 -3.58 2.33 8.42
N PHE A 54 -3.76 1.08 7.99
CA PHE A 54 -4.15 0.76 6.62
C PHE A 54 -5.60 1.17 6.33
N LEU A 55 -6.53 0.95 7.28
CA LEU A 55 -7.92 1.40 7.15
C LEU A 55 -8.03 2.92 6.93
N LYS A 56 -7.21 3.71 7.63
CA LYS A 56 -7.16 5.17 7.46
C LYS A 56 -6.78 5.57 6.04
N TYR A 57 -5.87 4.84 5.39
CA TYR A 57 -5.40 5.18 4.04
C TYR A 57 -6.26 4.56 2.93
N LEU A 58 -6.89 3.41 3.18
CA LEU A 58 -7.92 2.82 2.33
C LEU A 58 -9.05 3.80 1.98
N SER A 59 -9.42 4.69 2.91
CA SER A 59 -10.44 5.72 2.67
C SER A 59 -9.93 7.00 1.99
N GLN A 60 -8.61 7.16 1.85
CA GLN A 60 -7.96 8.38 1.33
C GLN A 60 -7.24 8.16 0.00
N VAL A 61 -7.21 6.92 -0.49
CA VAL A 61 -6.42 6.51 -1.63
C VAL A 61 -7.31 5.69 -2.55
N GLU A 62 -7.45 6.16 -3.78
CA GLU A 62 -8.08 5.41 -4.85
C GLU A 62 -7.04 4.43 -5.42
N VAL A 63 -7.38 3.13 -5.46
CA VAL A 63 -6.50 2.09 -6.00
C VAL A 63 -6.85 1.87 -7.47
N ASP A 64 -6.09 2.52 -8.36
CA ASP A 64 -6.16 2.31 -9.81
C ASP A 64 -5.11 1.28 -10.24
N TRP A 65 -5.54 0.02 -10.39
CA TRP A 65 -4.67 -1.09 -10.78
C TRP A 65 -4.00 -0.90 -12.16
N PRO A 66 -4.73 -0.52 -13.24
CA PRO A 66 -4.12 -0.14 -14.51
C PRO A 66 -2.94 0.83 -14.35
N HIS A 67 -3.13 1.90 -13.58
CA HIS A 67 -2.09 2.89 -13.34
C HIS A 67 -0.91 2.35 -12.51
N ILE A 68 -1.18 1.49 -11.53
CA ILE A 68 -0.14 0.80 -10.74
C ILE A 68 0.71 -0.12 -11.62
N PHE A 69 0.09 -0.85 -12.57
CA PHE A 69 0.81 -1.76 -13.47
C PHE A 69 1.68 -1.02 -14.49
N GLU A 70 1.23 0.13 -15.00
CA GLU A 70 2.05 0.98 -15.88
C GLU A 70 3.30 1.51 -15.17
N LYS A 71 3.18 1.87 -13.88
CA LYS A 71 4.29 2.34 -13.05
C LYS A 71 5.28 1.24 -12.67
N ASN A 72 4.81 0.00 -12.57
CA ASN A 72 5.61 -1.14 -12.12
C ASN A 72 5.44 -2.35 -13.06
N PRO A 73 5.97 -2.26 -14.29
CA PRO A 73 5.79 -3.31 -15.29
C PRO A 73 6.57 -4.60 -15.01
N GLY A 74 7.40 -4.63 -13.95
CA GLY A 74 8.29 -5.75 -13.61
C GLY A 74 7.94 -6.51 -12.31
N GLY A 75 6.72 -6.36 -11.80
CA GLY A 75 6.23 -7.09 -10.62
C GLY A 75 5.85 -8.55 -10.90
#